data_AF-A0A1Y2B8W6-F1
#
_entry.id   AF-A0A1Y2B8W6-F1
#
_cell.length_a   1.000
_cell.length_b   1.000
_cell.length_c   1.000
_cell.angle_alpha   90.00
_cell.angle_beta   90.00
_cell.angle_gamma   90.00
#
_symmetry.space_group_name_H-M   'P 1'
#
loop_
_entity.id
_entity.type
_entity.pdbx_description
1 polymer ?
#
loop_
_entity_poly.entity_id
_entity_poly.type
_entity_poly.pdbx_seq_one_letter_code
_entity_poly.pdbx_strand_id
1 'polypeptide(L)'
;MADLKTFLSLLETTIRAPRLSGSKVQQLTSSLPALFSSDSQIVSAHLRLNKSLAPAVPQRISSLYVFDALARGCKGQPKGSGMLGKMEGVVESFVGGMLDDGKGGVWTEGKVSDELTYPSTSIF
;
A
#
# COMPACT_ATOMS: atom_id res chain seq x y z
N MET A 1 20.13 12.06 -0.83
CA MET A 1 19.99 11.30 0.44
C MET A 1 18.53 10.94 0.59
N ALA A 2 18.20 9.66 0.80
CA ALA A 2 16.82 9.27 1.08
C ALA A 2 16.45 9.81 2.46
N ASP A 3 15.55 10.77 2.49
CA ASP A 3 15.03 11.37 3.71
C ASP A 3 13.73 10.66 4.13
N LEU A 4 13.55 10.41 5.42
CA LEU A 4 12.41 9.66 5.95
C LEU A 4 11.09 10.36 5.60
N LYS A 5 11.02 11.69 5.69
CA LYS A 5 9.81 12.44 5.36
C LYS A 5 9.46 12.30 3.88
N THR A 6 10.47 12.35 3.01
CA THR A 6 10.32 12.13 1.56
C THR A 6 9.82 10.72 1.26
N PHE A 7 10.36 9.71 1.95
CA PHE A 7 9.90 8.33 1.83
C PHE A 7 8.43 8.16 2.26
N LEU A 8 8.05 8.72 3.41
CA LEU A 8 6.68 8.63 3.92
C LEU A 8 5.67 9.35 3.00
N SER A 9 6.06 10.49 2.42
CA SER A 9 5.26 11.19 1.42
C SER A 9 5.09 10.36 0.13
N LEU A 10 6.18 9.74 -0.35
CA LEU A 10 6.11 8.84 -1.50
C LEU A 10 5.23 7.62 -1.20
N LEU A 11 5.32 7.05 0.00
CA LEU A 11 4.50 5.93 0.44
C LEU A 11 3.01 6.29 0.42
N GLU A 12 2.65 7.41 1.03
CA GLU A 12 1.26 7.89 1.08
C GLU A 12 0.71 8.17 -0.32
N THR A 13 1.45 8.92 -1.15
CA THR A 13 1.00 9.24 -2.51
C THR A 13 0.93 8.02 -3.42
N THR A 14 1.73 6.98 -3.16
CA THR A 14 1.68 5.71 -3.90
C THR A 14 0.45 4.89 -3.52
N ILE A 15 0.12 4.83 -2.24
CA ILE A 15 -1.02 4.05 -1.73
C ILE A 15 -2.36 4.73 -2.04
N ARG A 16 -2.44 6.06 -1.91
CA ARG A 16 -3.67 6.82 -2.18
C ARG A 16 -3.95 7.03 -3.66
N ALA A 17 -3.01 6.72 -4.55
CA ALA A 17 -3.21 6.89 -5.98
C ALA A 17 -4.39 6.03 -6.51
N PRO A 18 -5.11 6.47 -7.55
CA PRO A 18 -6.17 5.68 -8.17
C PRO A 18 -5.67 4.34 -8.74
N ARG A 19 -4.39 4.29 -9.15
CA ARG A 19 -3.72 3.10 -9.65
C ARG A 19 -2.34 2.99 -9.03
N LEU A 20 -1.94 1.76 -8.70
CA LEU A 20 -0.61 1.49 -8.17
C LEU A 20 0.45 1.71 -9.26
N SER A 21 1.44 2.56 -8.97
CA SER A 21 2.53 2.87 -9.89
C SER A 21 3.74 1.99 -9.60
N GLY A 22 4.07 1.09 -10.53
CA GLY A 22 5.22 0.19 -10.38
C GLY A 22 6.56 0.93 -10.21
N SER A 23 6.76 2.05 -10.91
CA SER A 23 7.98 2.86 -10.78
C SER A 23 8.10 3.51 -9.38
N LYS A 24 6.99 3.98 -8.80
CA LYS A 24 6.99 4.50 -7.41
C LYS A 24 7.26 3.40 -6.39
N VAL A 25 6.68 2.20 -6.60
CA VAL A 25 6.97 1.03 -5.75
C VAL A 25 8.45 0.67 -5.82
N GLN A 26 9.04 0.64 -7.02
CA GLN A 26 10.47 0.38 -7.19
C GLN A 26 11.34 1.47 -6.54
N GLN A 27 10.91 2.73 -6.60
CA GLN A 27 11.59 3.84 -5.91
C GLN A 27 11.55 3.67 -4.39
N LEU A 28 10.40 3.23 -3.82
CA LEU A 28 10.28 2.91 -2.40
C LEU A 28 11.24 1.77 -2.02
N THR A 29 11.22 0.64 -2.74
CA THR A 29 12.07 -0.51 -2.41
C THR A 29 13.56 -0.18 -2.57
N SER A 30 13.93 0.64 -3.54
CA SER A 30 15.33 1.04 -3.77
C SER A 30 15.85 2.01 -2.71
N SER A 31 14.96 2.79 -2.09
CA SER A 31 15.31 3.77 -1.03
C SER A 31 15.36 3.14 0.36
N LEU A 32 14.81 1.92 0.52
CA LEU A 32 14.67 1.22 1.78
C LEU A 32 15.99 0.97 2.54
N PRO A 33 17.10 0.53 1.87
CA PRO A 33 18.33 0.20 2.58
C PRO A 33 18.95 1.37 3.35
N ALA A 34 18.72 2.60 2.89
CA ALA A 34 19.19 3.81 3.56
C ALA A 34 18.38 4.15 4.82
N LEU A 35 17.20 3.55 4.98
CA LEU A 35 16.22 3.91 6.02
C LEU A 35 15.92 2.76 7.00
N PHE A 36 16.67 1.65 6.96
CA PHE A 36 16.47 0.54 7.90
C PHE A 36 16.63 0.92 9.37
N SER A 37 17.40 1.97 9.69
CA SER A 37 17.47 2.53 11.04
C SER A 37 16.14 3.15 11.52
N SER A 38 15.26 3.51 10.59
CA SER A 38 13.94 4.12 10.83
C SER A 38 12.79 3.13 10.61
N ASP A 39 13.08 1.83 10.60
CA ASP A 39 12.13 0.75 10.30
C ASP A 39 10.81 0.83 11.08
N SER A 40 10.88 1.16 12.37
CA SER A 40 9.73 1.21 13.26
C SER A 40 8.78 2.34 12.88
N GLN A 41 9.34 3.48 12.46
CA GLN A 41 8.57 4.62 11.99
C GLN A 41 7.90 4.31 10.65
N ILE A 42 8.60 3.63 9.74
CA ILE A 42 8.08 3.21 8.44
C ILE A 42 6.93 2.22 8.61
N VAL A 43 7.13 1.13 9.36
CA VAL A 43 6.11 0.10 9.56
C VAL A 43 4.89 0.66 10.27
N SER A 44 5.09 1.48 11.31
CA SER A 44 3.98 2.12 12.04
C SER A 44 3.23 3.15 11.18
N ALA A 45 3.93 3.91 10.34
CA ALA A 45 3.29 4.82 9.41
C ALA A 45 2.48 4.08 8.34
N HIS A 46 3.00 2.99 7.79
CA HIS A 46 2.29 2.17 6.82
C HIS A 46 1.04 1.53 7.41
N LEU A 47 1.13 0.96 8.62
CA LEU A 47 -0.03 0.40 9.32
C LEU A 47 -1.11 1.46 9.59
N ARG A 48 -0.72 2.64 10.09
CA ARG A 48 -1.66 3.76 10.33
C ARG A 48 -2.30 4.25 9.03
N LEU A 49 -1.50 4.40 7.98
CA LEU A 49 -1.98 4.80 6.67
C LEU A 49 -3.02 3.80 6.15
N ASN A 50 -2.72 2.49 6.21
CA ASN A 50 -3.66 1.45 5.81
C ASN A 50 -4.97 1.57 6.61
N LYS A 51 -4.90 1.63 7.94
CA LYS A 51 -6.06 1.78 8.83
C LYS A 51 -6.87 3.06 8.57
N SER A 52 -6.25 4.11 8.04
CA SER A 52 -6.93 5.38 7.70
C SER A 52 -7.70 5.34 6.39
N LEU A 53 -7.48 4.34 5.54
CA LEU A 53 -8.21 4.17 4.30
C LEU A 53 -9.64 3.72 4.60
N ALA A 54 -10.58 4.13 3.75
CA ALA A 54 -11.95 3.64 3.84
C ALA A 54 -12.00 2.08 3.71
N PRO A 55 -13.04 1.44 4.28
CA PRO A 55 -13.23 0.00 4.11
C PRO A 55 -13.44 -0.36 2.64
N ALA A 56 -12.97 -1.54 2.22
CA ALA A 56 -13.25 -2.13 0.91
C ALA A 56 -12.90 -1.29 -0.34
N VAL A 57 -11.95 -0.34 -0.22
CA VAL A 57 -11.47 0.43 -1.37
C VAL A 57 -10.23 -0.21 -2.02
N PRO A 58 -10.00 -0.05 -3.34
CA PRO A 58 -8.83 -0.58 -4.04
C PRO A 58 -7.47 -0.16 -3.45
N GLN A 59 -7.41 0.98 -2.75
CA GLN A 59 -6.21 1.46 -2.07
C GLN A 59 -5.78 0.53 -0.93
N ARG A 60 -6.69 -0.23 -0.31
CA ARG A 60 -6.33 -1.26 0.68
C ARG A 60 -5.52 -2.39 0.02
N ILE A 61 -5.94 -2.82 -1.16
CA ILE A 61 -5.22 -3.81 -1.98
C ILE A 61 -3.87 -3.23 -2.43
N SER A 62 -3.86 -1.99 -2.91
CA SER A 62 -2.62 -1.29 -3.29
C SER A 62 -1.64 -1.19 -2.11
N SER A 63 -2.15 -0.89 -0.92
CA SER A 63 -1.36 -0.85 0.32
C SER A 63 -0.76 -2.22 0.68
N LEU A 64 -1.47 -3.33 0.43
CA LEU A 64 -0.97 -4.69 0.64
C LEU A 64 0.14 -5.05 -0.36
N TYR A 65 0.00 -4.67 -1.64
CA TYR A 65 1.06 -4.86 -2.63
C TYR A 65 2.33 -4.07 -2.29
N VAL A 66 2.18 -2.83 -1.83
CA VAL A 66 3.32 -2.04 -1.35
C VAL A 66 3.96 -2.73 -0.14
N PHE A 67 3.15 -3.25 0.79
CA PHE A 67 3.65 -3.97 1.97
C PHE A 67 4.46 -5.21 1.57
N ASP A 68 3.96 -6.05 0.66
CA ASP A 68 4.71 -7.20 0.12
C ASP A 68 6.01 -6.76 -0.57
N ALA A 69 5.96 -5.72 -1.41
CA ALA A 69 7.15 -5.22 -2.11
C ALA A 69 8.24 -4.74 -1.13
N LEU A 70 7.87 -4.05 -0.05
CA LEU A 70 8.80 -3.63 0.99
C LEU A 70 9.40 -4.84 1.73
N ALA A 71 8.58 -5.84 2.09
CA ALA A 71 9.05 -7.05 2.75
C ALA A 71 10.05 -7.81 1.86
N ARG A 72 9.77 -7.92 0.56
CA ARG A 72 10.69 -8.50 -0.43
C ARG A 72 11.98 -7.70 -0.55
N GLY A 73 11.91 -6.36 -0.48
CA GLY A 73 13.10 -5.49 -0.45
C GLY A 73 13.96 -5.66 0.80
N CYS A 74 13.38 -6.08 1.92
CA CYS A 74 14.11 -6.42 3.14
C CYS A 74 14.75 -7.82 3.10
N LYS A 75 14.16 -8.76 2.35
CA LYS A 75 14.62 -10.15 2.31
C LYS A 75 16.02 -10.25 1.71
N GLY A 76 16.91 -10.97 2.38
CA GLY A 76 18.31 -11.14 1.96
C GLY A 76 19.22 -9.94 2.27
N GLN A 77 18.70 -8.87 2.89
CA GLN A 77 19.48 -7.74 3.37
C GLN A 77 19.77 -7.92 4.88
N PRO A 78 21.03 -8.00 5.33
CA PRO A 78 21.34 -8.19 6.76
C PRO A 78 20.69 -7.15 7.67
N LYS A 79 20.72 -5.88 7.22
CA LYS A 79 20.11 -4.74 7.92
C LYS A 79 18.58 -4.66 7.76
N GLY A 80 18.00 -5.41 6.82
CA GLY A 80 16.55 -5.47 6.59
C GLY A 80 15.81 -6.43 7.52
N SER A 81 16.54 -7.30 8.23
CA SER A 81 15.97 -8.27 9.18
C SER A 81 15.10 -7.64 10.26
N GLY A 82 15.54 -6.50 10.83
CA GLY A 82 14.78 -5.77 11.85
C GLY A 82 13.44 -5.21 11.32
N MET A 83 13.44 -4.68 10.10
CA MET A 83 12.22 -4.20 9.45
C MET A 83 11.30 -5.38 9.11
N LEU A 84 11.84 -6.49 8.60
CA LEU A 84 11.06 -7.67 8.25
C LEU A 84 10.36 -8.28 9.48
N GLY A 85 11.06 -8.40 10.62
CA GLY A 85 10.47 -8.88 11.86
C GLY A 85 9.35 -7.96 12.39
N LYS A 86 9.49 -6.64 12.22
CA LYS A 86 8.42 -5.68 12.56
C LYS A 86 7.21 -5.80 11.63
N MET A 87 7.45 -6.03 10.34
CA MET A 87 6.38 -6.27 9.37
C MET A 87 5.64 -7.56 9.69
N GLU A 88 6.36 -8.63 10.01
CA GLU A 88 5.77 -9.89 10.48
C GLU A 88 4.92 -9.68 11.74
N GLY A 89 5.41 -8.91 12.71
CA GLY A 89 4.66 -8.61 13.94
C GLY A 89 3.36 -7.81 13.73
N VAL A 90 3.20 -7.08 12.62
CA VAL A 90 1.97 -6.31 12.34
C VAL A 90 1.08 -6.95 11.27
N VAL A 91 1.52 -8.00 10.58
CA VAL A 91 0.84 -8.55 9.39
C VAL A 91 -0.56 -9.05 9.72
N GLU A 92 -0.74 -9.69 10.88
CA GLU A 92 -2.04 -10.19 11.32
C GLU A 92 -3.04 -9.06 11.54
N SER A 93 -2.65 -7.99 12.26
CA SER A 93 -3.52 -6.82 12.43
C SER A 93 -3.76 -6.08 11.11
N PHE A 94 -2.78 -6.06 10.22
CA PHE A 94 -2.87 -5.41 8.91
C PHE A 94 -3.88 -6.12 8.01
N VAL A 95 -3.75 -7.43 7.85
CA VAL A 95 -4.64 -8.25 7.02
C VAL A 95 -6.00 -8.45 7.69
N GLY A 96 -6.03 -8.67 9.00
CA GLY A 96 -7.27 -8.81 9.77
C GLY A 96 -8.21 -7.61 9.59
N GLY A 97 -7.67 -6.39 9.64
CA GLY A 97 -8.47 -5.19 9.37
C GLY A 97 -9.07 -5.16 7.95
N MET A 98 -8.35 -5.64 6.94
CA MET A 98 -8.85 -5.73 5.57
C MET A 98 -9.90 -6.83 5.38
N LEU A 99 -9.83 -7.91 6.15
CA LEU A 99 -10.81 -9.00 6.14
C LEU A 99 -12.08 -8.62 6.89
N ASP A 100 -11.96 -7.93 8.03
CA ASP A 100 -13.10 -7.44 8.80
C ASP A 100 -13.90 -6.39 8.02
N ASP A 101 -13.24 -5.54 7.22
CA ASP A 101 -13.90 -4.66 6.24
C ASP A 101 -14.80 -5.43 5.24
N GLY A 102 -14.53 -6.72 5.02
CA GLY A 102 -15.26 -7.60 4.09
C GLY A 102 -16.46 -8.35 4.70
N LYS A 103 -16.63 -8.37 6.03
CA LYS A 103 -17.76 -9.01 6.71
C LYS A 103 -19.03 -8.18 6.53
N GLY A 104 -19.60 -8.24 5.33
CA GLY A 104 -20.80 -7.49 4.94
C GLY A 104 -21.06 -7.40 3.43
N GLY A 105 -20.31 -8.12 2.59
CA GLY A 105 -20.50 -8.09 1.13
C GLY A 105 -19.89 -6.86 0.44
N VAL A 106 -18.98 -6.14 1.11
CA VAL A 106 -18.44 -4.86 0.62
C VAL A 106 -17.42 -5.03 -0.52
N TRP A 107 -16.81 -6.20 -0.65
CA TRP A 107 -16.06 -6.59 -1.85
C TRP A 107 -17.03 -7.15 -2.91
N THR A 108 -17.99 -6.34 -3.35
CA THR A 108 -18.83 -6.71 -4.48
C THR A 108 -17.95 -6.86 -5.72
N GLU A 109 -18.00 -8.04 -6.34
CA GLU A 109 -17.36 -8.36 -7.61
C GLU A 109 -17.45 -7.22 -8.63
N GLY A 110 -16.28 -6.78 -9.11
CA GLY A 110 -16.07 -6.54 -10.54
C GLY A 110 -16.84 -5.42 -11.24
N LYS A 111 -17.57 -4.53 -10.56
CA LYS A 111 -18.12 -3.34 -11.21
C LYS A 111 -17.26 -2.12 -10.89
N VAL A 112 -16.29 -1.88 -11.75
CA VAL A 112 -15.87 -0.51 -12.03
C VAL A 112 -17.13 0.20 -12.51
N SER A 113 -17.67 1.12 -11.72
CA SER A 113 -18.67 2.05 -12.23
C SER A 113 -17.97 2.89 -13.29
N ASP A 114 -18.02 2.41 -14.53
CA ASP A 114 -17.79 3.21 -15.72
C ASP A 114 -19.00 4.15 -15.84
N GLU A 115 -19.08 5.12 -14.93
CA GLU A 115 -19.92 6.30 -15.08
C GLU A 115 -19.16 7.32 -15.93
N LEU A 116 -18.71 6.87 -17.11
CA LEU A 116 -18.47 7.73 -18.26
C LEU A 116 -19.67 7.56 -19.18
N THR A 117 -20.64 8.42 -18.94
CA THR A 117 -21.72 8.76 -19.86
C THR A 117 -21.13 9.07 -21.23
N TYR A 118 -21.11 8.09 -22.13
CA TYR A 118 -20.93 8.37 -23.56
C TYR A 118 -22.27 8.90 -24.08
N PRO A 119 -22.35 10.13 -24.64
CA PRO A 119 -23.56 10.55 -25.33
C PRO A 119 -23.75 9.63 -26.54
N SER A 120 -24.92 8.99 -26.59
CA SER A 120 -25.36 8.21 -27.74
C SER A 120 -25.49 9.15 -28.94
N THR A 121 -24.53 9.11 -29.85
CA THR A 121 -24.67 9.75 -31.16
C THR A 121 -25.64 8.89 -31.98
N SER A 122 -26.93 9.25 -31.94
CA SER A 122 -27.90 8.80 -32.94
C SER A 122 -27.47 9.37 -34.30
N ILE A 123 -26.96 8.51 -35.16
CA ILE A 123 -26.83 8.78 -36.58
C ILE A 123 -28.16 8.36 -37.22
N PHE A 124 -28.94 9.34 -37.64
CA PHE A 124 -29.86 9.23 -38.78
C PHE A 124 -29.18 9.90 -39.98
#